data_AF-A0A7C6FKD9-F1
#
_entry.id   AF-A0A7C6FKD9-F1
#
_cell.length_a   1.000
_cell.length_b   1.000
_cell.length_c   1.000
_cell.angle_alpha   90.00
_cell.angle_beta   90.00
_cell.angle_gamma   90.00
#
_symmetry.space_group_name_H-M   'P 1'
#
loop_
_entity.id
_entity.type
_entity.pdbx_description
1 polymer ?
#
loop_
_entity_poly.entity_id
_entity_poly.type
_entity_poly.pdbx_seq_one_letter_code
_entity_poly.pdbx_strand_id
1 'polypeptide(L)'
;MTEKTPQGGKPLTGRKVFAIFAGAFAVIIGVNFFMAWSAIGTFPGLEVANSYVASQTFDAERAAQEALAWEVTAELEGANAVALTIIGPDGRPAGVQSVEGTIGRATERSDDQPLTFVRNDLGVHIAEISPLDVGK
;
A
#
# COMPACT_ATOMS: atom_id res chain seq x y z
N MET A 1 -74.50 30.40 27.80
CA MET A 1 -73.86 29.22 27.18
C MET A 1 -73.29 29.66 25.85
N THR A 2 -71.97 29.79 25.74
CA THR A 2 -71.29 30.10 24.47
C THR A 2 -69.94 29.40 24.51
N GLU A 3 -69.90 28.16 24.01
CA GLU A 3 -68.65 27.46 23.73
C GLU A 3 -67.99 28.09 22.51
N LYS A 4 -66.75 28.54 22.68
CA LYS A 4 -65.86 28.82 21.54
C LYS A 4 -65.33 27.48 21.06
N THR A 5 -65.81 27.02 19.91
CA THR A 5 -65.21 25.89 19.20
C THR A 5 -63.73 26.20 18.94
N PRO A 6 -62.78 25.32 19.30
CA PRO A 6 -61.38 25.56 19.02
C PRO A 6 -61.20 25.58 17.50
N GLN A 7 -60.60 26.66 16.99
CA GLN A 7 -60.27 26.77 15.58
C GLN A 7 -59.25 25.68 15.24
N GLY A 8 -59.72 24.63 14.56
CA GLY A 8 -58.91 23.51 14.08
C GLY A 8 -57.78 23.99 13.19
N GLY A 9 -56.61 23.37 13.32
CA GLY A 9 -55.37 23.77 12.67
C GLY A 9 -55.45 23.93 11.15
N LYS A 10 -54.51 24.71 10.58
CA LYS A 10 -54.49 25.06 9.15
C LYS A 10 -54.58 23.79 8.27
N PRO A 11 -55.52 23.70 7.32
CA PRO A 11 -55.77 22.49 6.54
C PRO A 11 -54.54 22.08 5.72
N LEU A 12 -54.30 20.77 5.61
CA LEU A 12 -53.27 20.21 4.74
C LEU A 12 -53.76 20.31 3.29
N THR A 13 -53.20 21.24 2.51
CA THR A 13 -53.57 21.46 1.11
C THR A 13 -52.64 20.70 0.17
N GLY A 14 -53.05 20.45 -1.07
CA GLY A 14 -52.19 19.81 -2.08
C GLY A 14 -50.85 20.53 -2.29
N ARG A 15 -50.81 21.86 -2.14
CA ARG A 15 -49.55 22.64 -2.15
C ARG A 15 -48.63 22.32 -0.97
N LYS A 16 -49.18 22.10 0.22
CA LYS A 16 -48.39 21.67 1.40
C LYS A 16 -47.85 20.26 1.20
N VAL A 17 -48.68 19.35 0.67
CA VAL A 17 -48.25 17.98 0.35
C VAL A 17 -47.13 18.02 -0.69
N PHE A 18 -47.28 18.78 -1.78
CA PHE A 18 -46.23 18.97 -2.78
C PHE A 18 -44.93 19.52 -2.17
N ALA A 19 -45.01 20.55 -1.32
CA ALA A 19 -43.83 21.12 -0.66
C ALA A 19 -43.11 20.09 0.25
N ILE A 20 -43.86 19.24 0.94
CA ILE A 20 -43.31 18.16 1.77
C ILE A 20 -42.57 17.14 0.90
N PHE A 21 -43.19 16.67 -0.19
CA PHE A 21 -42.56 15.71 -1.11
C PHE A 21 -41.33 16.31 -1.79
N ALA A 22 -41.44 17.53 -2.33
CA ALA A 22 -40.33 18.21 -2.97
C ALA A 22 -39.16 18.41 -2.00
N GLY A 23 -39.44 18.78 -0.74
CA GLY A 23 -38.43 18.90 0.30
C GLY A 23 -37.74 17.57 0.61
N ALA A 24 -38.50 16.47 0.74
CA ALA A 24 -37.94 15.15 0.98
C ALA A 24 -37.03 14.69 -0.17
N PHE A 25 -37.46 14.86 -1.43
CA PHE A 25 -36.65 14.54 -2.60
C PHE A 25 -35.40 15.42 -2.71
N ALA A 26 -35.51 16.72 -2.42
CA ALA A 26 -34.36 17.62 -2.42
C ALA A 26 -33.28 17.20 -1.41
N VAL A 27 -33.68 16.74 -0.22
CA VAL A 27 -32.76 16.19 0.79
C VAL A 27 -32.07 14.93 0.27
N ILE A 28 -32.82 13.97 -0.29
CA ILE A 28 -32.25 12.73 -0.83
C ILE A 28 -31.24 13.03 -1.95
N ILE A 29 -31.60 13.90 -2.89
CA ILE A 29 -30.72 14.32 -3.99
C ILE A 29 -29.47 15.02 -3.44
N GLY A 30 -29.63 15.92 -2.47
CA GLY A 30 -28.51 16.62 -1.84
C GLY A 30 -27.52 15.68 -1.15
N VAL A 31 -28.03 14.69 -0.42
CA VAL A 31 -27.18 13.66 0.22
C VAL A 31 -26.47 12.81 -0.84
N ASN A 32 -27.15 12.39 -1.91
CA ASN A 32 -26.52 11.62 -3.00
C ASN A 32 -25.40 12.41 -3.68
N PHE A 33 -25.59 13.70 -3.96
CA PHE A 33 -24.52 14.54 -4.51
C PHE A 33 -23.37 14.73 -3.54
N PHE A 34 -23.66 14.94 -2.25
CA PHE A 34 -22.63 15.01 -1.22
C PHE A 34 -21.82 13.71 -1.14
N MET A 35 -22.48 12.55 -1.16
CA MET A 35 -21.82 11.25 -1.19
C MET A 35 -20.99 11.06 -2.46
N ALA A 36 -21.50 11.45 -3.63
CA ALA A 36 -20.75 11.37 -4.89
C ALA A 36 -19.51 12.27 -4.87
N TRP A 37 -19.63 13.51 -4.40
CA TRP A 37 -18.50 14.43 -4.26
C TRP A 37 -17.47 13.93 -3.25
N SER A 38 -17.95 13.43 -2.11
CA SER A 38 -17.10 12.80 -1.09
C SER A 38 -16.38 11.58 -1.64
N ALA A 39 -17.06 10.70 -2.37
CA ALA A 39 -16.50 9.49 -2.98
C ALA A 39 -15.44 9.82 -4.05
N ILE A 40 -15.64 10.88 -4.85
CA ILE A 40 -14.62 11.35 -5.80
C ILE A 40 -13.38 11.85 -5.03
N GLY A 41 -13.55 12.49 -3.87
CA GLY A 41 -12.44 12.95 -3.03
C GLY A 41 -11.78 11.86 -2.18
N THR A 42 -12.48 10.76 -1.88
CA THR A 42 -12.05 9.71 -0.93
C THR A 42 -11.57 8.42 -1.60
N PHE A 43 -11.53 8.35 -2.92
CA PHE A 43 -10.96 7.22 -3.64
C PHE A 43 -9.98 7.65 -4.75
N PRO A 44 -8.69 7.87 -4.46
CA PRO A 44 -7.65 7.43 -5.37
C PRO A 44 -7.50 5.92 -5.12
N GLY A 45 -8.50 5.13 -5.51
CA GLY A 45 -8.41 3.68 -5.64
C GLY A 45 -7.52 3.32 -6.82
N LEU A 46 -6.30 3.83 -6.78
CA LEU A 46 -5.18 3.52 -7.66
C LEU A 46 -4.00 3.13 -6.75
N GLU A 47 -4.09 1.97 -6.10
CA GLU A 47 -3.09 0.96 -6.47
C GLU A 47 -3.37 0.72 -7.96
N VAL A 48 -2.77 1.36 -8.96
CA VAL A 48 -1.44 1.91 -9.12
C VAL A 48 -1.56 2.80 -10.35
N ALA A 49 -1.02 4.03 -10.37
CA ALA A 49 -0.56 4.54 -11.66
C ALA A 49 0.72 3.75 -11.96
N ASN A 50 0.68 2.82 -12.92
CA ASN A 50 1.85 2.10 -13.49
C ASN A 50 1.90 0.55 -13.37
N SER A 51 0.84 -0.22 -13.05
CA SER A 51 0.97 -1.70 -13.14
C SER A 51 1.19 -2.20 -14.57
N TYR A 52 0.52 -1.62 -15.58
CA TYR A 52 0.63 -2.10 -16.97
C TYR A 52 1.96 -1.72 -17.65
N VAL A 53 2.54 -0.57 -17.32
CA VAL A 53 3.85 -0.16 -17.85
C VAL A 53 4.98 -0.76 -17.02
N ALA A 54 4.83 -0.90 -15.69
CA ALA A 54 5.76 -1.69 -14.87
C ALA A 54 5.78 -3.17 -15.29
N SER A 55 4.64 -3.79 -15.62
CA SER A 55 4.65 -5.17 -16.16
C SER A 55 5.33 -5.28 -17.53
N GLN A 56 5.24 -4.25 -18.39
CA GLN A 56 5.90 -4.26 -19.70
C GLN A 56 7.42 -4.13 -19.60
N THR A 57 7.94 -3.32 -18.69
CA THR A 57 9.39 -3.23 -18.45
C THR A 57 9.89 -4.37 -17.60
N PHE A 58 9.05 -4.93 -16.72
CA PHE A 58 9.41 -6.05 -15.85
C PHE A 58 9.94 -7.25 -16.62
N ASP A 59 9.28 -7.70 -17.69
CA ASP A 59 9.75 -8.87 -18.44
C ASP A 59 11.12 -8.60 -19.11
N ALA A 60 11.35 -7.38 -19.62
CA ALA A 60 12.61 -6.99 -20.23
C ALA A 60 13.73 -6.82 -19.18
N GLU A 61 13.43 -6.20 -18.05
CA GLU A 61 14.35 -6.03 -16.91
C GLU A 61 14.68 -7.38 -16.28
N ARG A 62 13.69 -8.25 -16.13
CA ARG A 62 13.86 -9.64 -15.66
C ARG A 62 14.73 -10.44 -16.62
N ALA A 63 14.45 -10.39 -17.93
CA ALA A 63 15.27 -11.09 -18.91
C ALA A 63 16.73 -10.58 -18.91
N ALA A 64 16.94 -9.28 -18.73
CA ALA A 64 18.27 -8.70 -18.57
C ALA A 64 18.96 -9.18 -17.29
N GLN A 65 18.24 -9.29 -16.18
CA GLN A 65 18.77 -9.84 -14.91
C GLN A 65 19.07 -11.34 -15.02
N GLU A 66 18.18 -12.13 -15.61
CA GLU A 66 18.39 -13.56 -15.86
C GLU A 66 19.58 -13.80 -16.80
N ALA A 67 19.79 -12.92 -17.79
CA ALA A 67 20.94 -12.97 -18.69
C ALA A 67 22.29 -12.71 -18.00
N LEU A 68 22.31 -12.07 -16.82
CA LEU A 68 23.53 -11.95 -16.01
C LEU A 68 23.98 -13.30 -15.46
N ALA A 69 23.06 -14.26 -15.31
CA ALA A 69 23.31 -15.60 -14.77
C ALA A 69 24.07 -15.58 -13.44
N TRP A 70 23.70 -14.65 -12.55
CA TRP A 70 24.25 -14.57 -11.20
C TRP A 70 23.54 -15.54 -10.28
N GLU A 71 24.31 -16.22 -9.45
CA GLU A 71 23.83 -17.01 -8.33
C GLU A 71 23.94 -16.16 -7.06
N VAL A 72 22.80 -15.92 -6.40
CA VAL A 72 22.70 -15.09 -5.20
C VAL A 72 22.28 -15.96 -4.03
N THR A 73 23.13 -16.06 -3.01
CA THR A 73 22.84 -16.77 -1.77
C THR A 73 22.97 -15.84 -0.57
N ALA A 74 21.98 -15.87 0.32
CA ALA A 74 21.96 -15.11 1.56
C ALA A 74 21.88 -16.09 2.73
N GLU A 75 22.86 -16.00 3.63
CA GLU A 75 22.97 -16.86 4.80
C GLU A 75 23.11 -16.01 6.07
N LEU A 76 22.59 -16.53 7.18
CA LEU A 76 22.74 -15.89 8.48
C LEU A 76 24.04 -16.38 9.13
N GLU A 77 24.98 -15.48 9.36
CA GLU A 77 26.18 -15.78 10.14
C GLU A 77 25.88 -15.61 11.63
N GLY A 78 25.47 -16.70 12.27
CA GLY A 78 25.07 -16.71 13.68
C GLY A 78 23.72 -16.02 13.90
N ALA A 79 23.64 -15.10 14.85
CA ALA A 79 22.41 -14.35 15.19
C ALA A 79 22.48 -12.86 14.83
N ASN A 80 23.64 -12.37 14.36
CA ASN A 80 23.97 -10.95 14.34
C ASN A 80 24.55 -10.46 12.99
N ALA A 81 24.66 -11.33 11.98
CA ALA A 81 25.14 -10.91 10.67
C ALA A 81 24.47 -11.69 9.54
N VAL A 82 24.35 -11.05 8.38
CA VAL A 82 23.90 -11.64 7.12
C VAL A 82 25.07 -11.62 6.15
N ALA A 83 25.43 -12.78 5.62
CA ALA A 83 26.39 -12.93 4.53
C ALA A 83 25.65 -13.13 3.21
N LEU A 84 25.87 -12.22 2.27
CA LEU A 84 25.35 -12.26 0.92
C LEU A 84 26.50 -12.57 -0.06
N THR A 85 26.38 -13.71 -0.73
CA THR A 85 27.32 -14.14 -1.75
C THR A 85 26.66 -14.00 -3.12
N ILE A 86 27.34 -13.32 -4.05
CA ILE A 86 26.87 -13.11 -5.42
C ILE A 86 27.95 -13.63 -6.36
N ILE A 87 27.69 -14.76 -7.01
CA ILE A 87 28.61 -15.43 -7.91
C ILE A 87 28.16 -15.22 -9.36
N GLY A 88 29.08 -14.76 -10.19
CA GLY A 88 28.88 -14.63 -11.63
C GLY A 88 28.94 -15.98 -12.36
N PRO A 89 28.57 -16.01 -13.66
CA PRO A 89 28.55 -17.24 -14.44
C PRO A 89 29.94 -17.86 -14.65
N ASP A 90 31.02 -17.11 -14.40
CA ASP A 90 32.39 -17.60 -14.45
C ASP A 90 32.85 -18.23 -13.12
N GLY A 91 31.96 -18.35 -12.13
CA GLY A 91 32.25 -18.90 -10.81
C GLY A 91 33.03 -17.95 -9.90
N ARG A 92 33.16 -16.66 -10.27
CA ARG A 92 33.83 -15.63 -9.47
C ARG A 92 32.83 -14.67 -8.84
N PRO A 93 33.20 -13.97 -7.75
CA PRO A 93 32.33 -12.94 -7.18
C PRO A 93 31.94 -11.88 -8.22
N ALA A 94 30.64 -11.61 -8.37
CA ALA A 94 30.14 -10.65 -9.35
C ALA A 94 30.59 -9.21 -9.01
N GLY A 95 30.83 -8.43 -10.06
CA GLY A 95 31.18 -7.01 -9.95
C GLY A 95 29.95 -6.15 -9.67
N VAL A 96 29.48 -6.14 -8.42
CA VAL A 96 28.31 -5.35 -8.00
C VAL A 96 28.76 -3.96 -7.54
N GLN A 97 28.07 -2.91 -8.01
CA GLN A 97 28.40 -1.52 -7.65
C GLN A 97 27.89 -1.14 -6.25
N SER A 98 26.69 -1.60 -5.90
CA SER A 98 26.09 -1.40 -4.58
C SER A 98 25.12 -2.54 -4.27
N VAL A 99 25.05 -2.92 -3.01
CA VAL A 99 24.07 -3.89 -2.48
C VAL A 99 23.30 -3.18 -1.38
N GLU A 100 21.99 -3.15 -1.53
CA GLU A 100 21.06 -2.68 -0.52
C GLU A 100 20.11 -3.83 -0.17
N GLY A 101 19.71 -3.91 1.09
CA GLY A 101 18.77 -4.92 1.54
C GLY A 101 18.07 -4.47 2.81
N THR A 102 16.95 -5.09 3.09
CA THR A 102 16.19 -4.88 4.32
C THR A 102 15.91 -6.25 4.90
N ILE A 103 16.17 -6.41 6.20
CA ILE A 103 15.74 -7.59 6.94
C ILE A 103 14.46 -7.25 7.69
N GLY A 104 13.42 -8.04 7.48
CA GLY A 104 12.09 -7.82 8.07
C GLY A 104 11.48 -9.13 8.57
N ARG A 105 10.44 -9.03 9.40
CA ARG A 105 9.68 -10.20 9.86
C ARG A 105 8.61 -10.57 8.83
N ALA A 106 8.30 -11.87 8.70
CA ALA A 106 7.33 -12.36 7.73
C ALA A 106 5.91 -11.75 7.88
N THR A 107 5.53 -11.28 9.07
CA THR A 107 4.17 -10.77 9.37
C THR A 107 4.13 -9.37 9.98
N GLU A 108 5.27 -8.69 10.14
CA GLU A 108 5.34 -7.40 10.82
C GLU A 108 6.38 -6.48 10.16
N ARG A 109 5.88 -5.39 9.55
CA ARG A 109 6.68 -4.41 8.81
C ARG A 109 7.33 -3.36 9.72
N SER A 110 6.88 -3.24 10.98
CA SER A 110 7.37 -2.20 11.90
C SER A 110 8.82 -2.37 12.31
N ASP A 111 9.37 -3.58 12.14
CA ASP A 111 10.70 -3.96 12.59
C ASP A 111 11.69 -4.13 11.43
N ASP A 112 11.36 -3.63 10.24
CA ASP A 112 12.24 -3.68 9.07
C ASP A 112 13.53 -2.89 9.34
N GLN A 113 14.67 -3.59 9.35
CA GLN A 113 15.98 -3.00 9.54
C GLN A 113 16.72 -2.90 8.19
N PRO A 114 17.13 -1.68 7.77
CA PRO A 114 17.97 -1.52 6.59
C PRO A 114 19.36 -2.13 6.86
N LEU A 115 19.85 -2.90 5.90
CA LEU A 115 21.16 -3.55 5.94
C LEU A 115 22.19 -2.67 5.23
N THR A 116 23.33 -2.46 5.90
CA THR A 116 24.51 -1.85 5.27
C THR A 116 25.53 -2.94 5.02
N PHE A 117 25.74 -3.28 3.75
CA PHE A 117 26.67 -4.32 3.35
C PHE A 117 28.09 -3.79 3.17
N VAL A 118 29.06 -4.49 3.75
CA VAL A 118 30.49 -4.27 3.54
C VAL A 118 31.07 -5.48 2.82
N ARG A 119 31.75 -5.24 1.70
CA ARG A 119 32.37 -6.29 0.90
C ARG A 119 33.74 -6.67 1.47
N ASN A 120 33.99 -7.95 1.68
CA ASN A 120 35.27 -8.48 2.13
C ASN A 120 36.22 -8.83 0.95
N ASP A 121 37.44 -9.25 1.27
CA ASP A 121 38.47 -9.60 0.28
C ASP A 121 38.11 -10.82 -0.59
N LEU A 122 37.19 -11.66 -0.12
CA LEU A 122 36.66 -12.82 -0.84
C LEU A 122 35.45 -12.48 -1.73
N GLY A 123 35.02 -11.22 -1.72
CA GLY A 123 33.89 -10.73 -2.51
C GLY A 123 32.51 -11.03 -1.91
N VAL A 124 32.44 -11.48 -0.66
CA VAL A 124 31.20 -11.68 0.10
C VAL A 124 30.78 -10.35 0.74
N HIS A 125 29.49 -10.05 0.73
CA HIS A 125 28.89 -8.85 1.30
C HIS A 125 28.33 -9.18 2.68
N ILE A 126 28.85 -8.56 3.73
CA ILE A 126 28.44 -8.81 5.11
C ILE A 126 27.71 -7.59 5.64
N ALA A 127 26.51 -7.80 6.19
CA ALA A 127 25.77 -6.77 6.92
C ALA A 127 25.58 -7.21 8.37
N GLU A 128 25.95 -6.34 9.31
CA GLU A 128 25.61 -6.55 10.71
C GLU A 128 24.13 -6.26 10.93
N ILE A 129 23.49 -7.13 11.71
CA ILE A 129 22.10 -6.99 12.11
C ILE A 129 21.99 -6.94 13.62
N SER A 130 21.00 -6.19 14.09
CA SER A 130 20.62 -6.29 15.50
C SER A 130 20.08 -7.70 15.77
N PRO A 131 20.32 -8.28 16.97
CA PRO A 131 19.84 -9.60 17.30
C PRO A 131 18.33 -9.69 17.04
N LEU A 132 17.95 -10.56 16.11
CA LEU A 132 16.56 -10.87 15.87
C LEU A 132 16.10 -11.72 17.06
N ASP A 133 15.34 -11.14 17.98
CA ASP A 133 14.79 -11.87 19.13
C ASP A 133 14.01 -13.09 18.62
N VAL A 134 14.24 -14.26 19.22
CA VAL A 134 13.54 -15.49 18.85
C VAL A 134 12.06 -15.27 19.13
N GLY A 135 11.28 -15.10 18.06
CA GLY A 135 9.84 -14.90 18.16
C GLY A 135 9.23 -15.94 19.09
N LYS A 136 8.42 -15.48 20.04
CA LYS A 136 7.66 -16.36 20.94
C LYS A 136 6.65 -17.20 20.16
#